data_AF-A0A7Y5C173-F1
#
_entry.id   AF-A0A7Y5C173-F1
#
_cell.length_a   1.000
_cell.length_b   1.000
_cell.length_c   1.000
_cell.angle_alpha   90.00
_cell.angle_beta   90.00
_cell.angle_gamma   90.00
#
_symmetry.space_group_name_H-M   'P 1'
#
loop_
_entity.id
_entity.type
_entity.pdbx_description
1 polymer ?
#
loop_
_entity_poly.entity_id
_entity_poly.type
_entity_poly.pdbx_seq_one_letter_code
_entity_poly.pdbx_strand_id
1 'polypeptide(L)'
;MRDYPKYLFSIFSLIWFVLAINPSYRFDWFLENILVFVFGILLVKTHRKYPLSNKSYTLIFLFSVFHIIGAHYTYSEVPFSSKLSEMMGLERNYYDRFIHFIFGLFITLPMRNLLELLSKISGWWLYILTTAIMISFGEMYELLEWFTAMIVSPEAGMAFLGAQGDLFDAQKDIFCNLSGIFIALLVYFVTKKKSSL
;
A
#
# COMPACT_ATOMS: atom_id res chain seq x y z
N MET A 1 23.38 9.72 0.01
CA MET A 1 23.76 8.39 0.54
C MET A 1 23.38 7.33 -0.49
N ARG A 2 24.34 6.88 -1.31
CA ARG A 2 24.11 5.98 -2.46
C ARG A 2 23.56 4.59 -2.05
N ASP A 3 23.81 4.20 -0.80
CA ASP A 3 23.43 2.89 -0.26
C ASP A 3 22.13 2.93 0.58
N TYR A 4 21.50 4.10 0.75
CA TYR A 4 20.28 4.24 1.57
C TYR A 4 19.16 3.25 1.19
N PRO A 5 18.82 3.04 -0.11
CA PRO A 5 17.79 2.07 -0.48
C PRO A 5 18.19 0.63 -0.16
N LYS A 6 19.49 0.31 -0.18
CA LYS A 6 19.98 -1.04 0.17
C LYS A 6 19.78 -1.32 1.65
N TYR A 7 20.05 -0.35 2.53
CA TYR A 7 19.81 -0.52 3.96
C TYR A 7 18.33 -0.77 4.27
N LEU A 8 17.43 0.02 3.66
CA LEU A 8 15.99 -0.21 3.82
C LEU A 8 15.56 -1.59 3.30
N PHE A 9 16.08 -2.01 2.15
CA PHE A 9 15.79 -3.34 1.60
C PHE A 9 16.28 -4.47 2.52
N SER A 10 17.49 -4.35 3.09
CA SER A 10 18.02 -5.34 4.04
C SER A 10 17.19 -5.41 5.32
N ILE A 11 16.79 -4.26 5.87
CA ILE A 11 15.93 -4.21 7.06
C ILE A 11 14.56 -4.81 6.76
N PHE A 12 13.95 -4.43 5.63
CA PHE A 12 12.68 -4.99 5.18
C PHE A 12 12.75 -6.50 5.03
N SER A 13 13.82 -7.02 4.40
CA SER A 13 14.02 -8.46 4.22
C SER A 13 14.08 -9.19 5.56
N LEU A 14 14.77 -8.62 6.55
CA LEU A 14 14.81 -9.19 7.90
C LEU A 14 13.41 -9.24 8.55
N ILE A 15 12.67 -8.14 8.50
CA ILE A 15 11.30 -8.07 9.04
C ILE A 15 10.40 -9.08 8.32
N TRP A 16 10.51 -9.16 6.99
CA TRP A 16 9.78 -10.10 6.16
C TRP A 16 10.05 -11.55 6.57
N PHE A 17 11.33 -11.93 6.76
CA PHE A 17 11.67 -13.30 7.18
C PHE A 17 11.09 -13.64 8.56
N VAL A 18 11.08 -12.69 9.49
CA VAL A 18 10.46 -12.88 10.80
C VAL A 18 8.95 -13.08 10.67
N LEU A 19 8.27 -12.22 9.89
CA LEU A 19 6.82 -12.31 9.65
C LEU A 19 6.42 -13.46 8.71
N ALA A 20 7.36 -14.10 8.03
CA ALA A 20 7.12 -15.32 7.27
C ALA A 20 7.04 -16.57 8.18
N ILE A 21 7.44 -16.46 9.45
CA ILE A 21 7.36 -17.56 10.40
C ILE A 21 5.93 -17.67 10.92
N ASN A 22 5.27 -18.79 10.63
CA ASN A 22 3.95 -19.14 11.14
C ASN A 22 2.87 -18.06 10.92
N PRO A 23 2.58 -17.65 9.66
CA PRO A 23 1.48 -16.74 9.37
C PRO A 23 0.13 -17.39 9.70
N SER A 24 -0.88 -16.59 10.06
CA SER A 24 -2.22 -17.06 10.47
C SER A 24 -2.85 -17.97 9.41
N TYR A 25 -2.85 -17.51 8.15
CA TYR A 25 -3.36 -18.27 7.01
C TYR A 25 -2.31 -18.27 5.90
N ARG A 26 -1.71 -19.45 5.63
CA ARG A 26 -0.59 -19.58 4.70
C ARG A 26 -0.95 -19.25 3.25
N PHE A 27 -2.19 -19.52 2.85
CA PHE A 27 -2.66 -19.25 1.50
C PHE A 27 -2.82 -17.75 1.27
N ASP A 28 -3.53 -17.06 2.15
CA ASP A 28 -3.72 -15.61 2.10
C ASP A 28 -2.38 -14.87 2.20
N TRP A 29 -1.52 -15.30 3.14
CA TRP A 29 -0.15 -14.80 3.23
C TRP A 29 0.62 -14.95 1.91
N PHE A 30 0.48 -16.09 1.22
CA PHE A 30 1.15 -16.28 -0.07
C PHE A 30 0.61 -15.32 -1.13
N LEU A 31 -0.71 -15.19 -1.26
CA LEU A 31 -1.36 -14.28 -2.21
C LEU A 31 -0.90 -12.84 -2.00
N GLU A 32 -0.93 -12.37 -0.76
CA GLU A 32 -0.50 -11.03 -0.37
C GLU A 32 0.96 -10.73 -0.74
N ASN A 33 1.82 -11.75 -0.67
CA ASN A 33 3.24 -11.60 -0.97
C ASN A 33 3.57 -11.64 -2.47
N ILE A 34 2.65 -12.06 -3.35
CA ILE A 34 2.89 -12.06 -4.80
C ILE A 34 3.24 -10.65 -5.28
N LEU A 35 2.43 -9.65 -4.91
CA LEU A 35 2.67 -8.26 -5.32
C LEU A 35 3.93 -7.68 -4.65
N VAL A 36 4.22 -8.07 -3.41
CA VAL A 36 5.48 -7.67 -2.72
C VAL A 36 6.69 -8.13 -3.53
N PHE A 37 6.71 -9.37 -4.02
CA PHE A 37 7.82 -9.87 -4.83
C PHE A 37 7.87 -9.19 -6.20
N VAL A 38 6.74 -9.02 -6.88
CA VAL A 38 6.69 -8.35 -8.19
C VAL A 38 7.22 -6.91 -8.09
N PHE A 39 6.68 -6.10 -7.18
CA PHE A 39 7.11 -4.72 -6.98
C PHE A 39 8.52 -4.62 -6.40
N GLY A 40 8.91 -5.53 -5.50
CA GLY A 40 10.27 -5.60 -4.95
C GLY A 40 11.32 -5.87 -6.03
N ILE A 41 11.07 -6.84 -6.91
CA ILE A 41 11.96 -7.14 -8.06
C ILE A 41 12.02 -5.93 -9.00
N LEU A 42 10.89 -5.29 -9.31
CA LEU A 42 10.85 -4.10 -10.16
C LEU A 42 11.67 -2.97 -9.55
N LEU A 43 11.52 -2.70 -8.25
CA LEU A 43 12.26 -1.67 -7.55
C LEU A 43 13.78 -1.95 -7.59
N VAL A 44 14.19 -3.19 -7.31
CA VAL A 44 15.61 -3.59 -7.37
C VAL A 44 16.17 -3.48 -8.78
N LYS A 45 15.42 -3.88 -9.82
CA LYS A 45 15.90 -3.78 -11.22
C LYS A 45 15.97 -2.34 -11.70
N THR A 46 15.10 -1.46 -11.21
CA THR A 46 14.95 -0.10 -11.74
C THR A 46 15.66 0.97 -10.91
N HIS A 47 16.08 0.70 -9.67
CA HIS A 47 16.61 1.72 -8.73
C HIS A 47 17.78 2.57 -9.25
N ARG A 48 18.60 2.03 -10.17
CA ARG A 48 19.71 2.78 -10.80
C ARG A 48 19.27 3.61 -11.99
N LYS A 49 18.27 3.13 -12.75
CA LYS A 49 17.76 3.79 -13.96
C LYS A 49 16.78 4.91 -13.61
N TYR A 50 15.94 4.68 -12.61
CA TYR A 50 14.93 5.62 -12.12
C TYR A 50 15.14 5.85 -10.61
N PRO A 51 16.18 6.60 -10.22
CA PRO A 51 16.53 6.78 -8.82
C PRO A 51 15.50 7.66 -8.12
N LEU A 52 14.65 7.05 -7.30
CA LEU A 52 13.72 7.78 -6.43
C LEU A 52 14.46 8.51 -5.30
N SER A 53 13.78 9.48 -4.69
CA SER A 53 14.35 10.19 -3.54
C SER A 53 14.44 9.28 -2.31
N ASN A 54 15.34 9.58 -1.37
CA ASN A 54 15.41 8.85 -0.09
C ASN A 54 14.05 8.85 0.63
N LYS A 55 13.31 9.98 0.60
CA LYS A 55 11.97 10.07 1.19
C LYS A 55 11.01 9.08 0.54
N SER A 56 11.03 8.96 -0.79
CA SER A 56 10.21 8.01 -1.53
C SER A 56 10.54 6.57 -1.14
N TYR A 57 11.82 6.22 -1.01
CA TYR A 57 12.22 4.90 -0.53
C TYR A 57 11.78 4.63 0.92
N THR A 58 11.85 5.63 1.80
CA THR A 58 11.32 5.50 3.18
C THR A 58 9.83 5.24 3.17
N LEU A 59 9.06 5.98 2.36
CA LEU A 59 7.60 5.81 2.28
C LEU A 59 7.21 4.44 1.73
N ILE A 60 7.90 3.97 0.67
CA ILE A 60 7.72 2.61 0.15
C ILE A 60 8.02 1.59 1.26
N PHE A 61 9.16 1.73 1.95
CA PHE A 61 9.53 0.85 3.05
C PHE A 61 8.48 0.80 4.15
N LEU A 62 8.00 1.96 4.60
CA LEU A 62 6.99 2.04 5.67
C LEU A 62 5.68 1.36 5.23
N PHE A 63 5.18 1.67 4.03
CA PHE A 63 4.01 1.01 3.48
C PHE A 63 4.21 -0.51 3.42
N SER A 64 5.33 -0.97 2.86
CA SER A 64 5.61 -2.40 2.73
C SER A 64 5.68 -3.10 4.07
N VAL A 65 6.20 -2.46 5.13
CA VAL A 65 6.21 -3.03 6.49
C VAL A 65 4.79 -3.21 7.04
N PHE A 66 3.93 -2.21 6.88
CA PHE A 66 2.52 -2.35 7.28
C PHE A 66 1.82 -3.45 6.45
N HIS A 67 2.00 -3.47 5.13
CA HIS A 67 1.47 -4.52 4.26
C HIS A 67 1.81 -5.93 4.76
N ILE A 68 3.08 -6.21 5.06
CA ILE A 68 3.51 -7.55 5.47
C ILE A 68 3.08 -7.93 6.90
N ILE A 69 2.77 -6.94 7.76
CA ILE A 69 2.11 -7.19 9.05
C ILE A 69 0.69 -7.67 8.80
N GLY A 70 -0.05 -7.00 7.91
CA GLY A 70 -1.35 -7.45 7.45
C GLY A 70 -1.30 -8.86 6.86
N ALA A 71 -0.37 -9.12 5.95
CA ALA A 71 -0.20 -10.43 5.33
C ALA A 71 0.11 -11.55 6.34
N HIS A 72 0.87 -11.26 7.40
CA HIS A 72 1.19 -12.24 8.44
C HIS A 72 -0.06 -12.65 9.24
N TYR A 73 -0.84 -11.67 9.69
CA TYR A 73 -2.01 -11.94 10.52
C TYR A 73 -3.28 -12.24 9.71
N THR A 74 -3.32 -11.89 8.43
CA THR A 74 -4.54 -11.56 7.66
C THR A 74 -5.15 -10.24 8.14
N TYR A 75 -5.59 -9.42 7.20
CA TYR A 75 -5.92 -8.02 7.44
C TYR A 75 -7.05 -7.87 8.46
N SER A 76 -8.07 -8.73 8.39
CA SER A 76 -9.20 -8.74 9.34
C SER A 76 -8.81 -9.19 10.76
N GLU A 77 -7.65 -9.81 10.96
CA GLU A 77 -7.23 -10.38 12.25
C GLU A 77 -6.05 -9.64 12.89
N VAL A 78 -5.59 -8.52 12.32
CA VAL A 78 -4.46 -7.78 12.89
C VAL A 78 -4.75 -7.36 14.34
N PRO A 79 -3.98 -7.85 15.34
CA PRO A 79 -4.39 -7.80 16.75
C PRO A 79 -4.65 -6.40 17.29
N PHE A 80 -3.82 -5.42 16.91
CA PHE A 80 -3.98 -4.06 17.42
C PHE A 80 -5.25 -3.39 16.88
N SER A 81 -5.61 -3.64 15.61
CA SER A 81 -6.81 -3.06 15.02
C SER A 81 -8.06 -3.73 15.59
N SER A 82 -8.05 -5.04 15.78
CA SER A 82 -9.17 -5.76 16.40
C SER A 82 -9.42 -5.25 17.82
N LYS A 83 -8.35 -5.07 18.61
CA LYS A 83 -8.46 -4.53 19.98
C LYS A 83 -8.96 -3.09 20.01
N LEU A 84 -8.51 -2.24 19.09
CA LEU A 84 -8.99 -0.86 18.99
C LEU A 84 -10.48 -0.83 18.64
N SER A 85 -10.90 -1.65 17.67
CA SER A 85 -12.31 -1.79 17.30
C SER A 85 -13.17 -2.22 18.48
N GLU A 86 -12.74 -3.22 19.25
CA GLU A 86 -13.43 -3.66 20.47
C GLU A 86 -13.55 -2.53 21.50
N MET A 87 -12.45 -1.82 21.78
CA MET A 87 -12.44 -0.70 22.73
C MET A 87 -13.36 0.46 22.32
N MET A 88 -13.55 0.66 21.02
CA MET A 88 -14.41 1.70 20.45
C MET A 88 -15.84 1.22 20.18
N GLY A 89 -16.17 -0.05 20.46
CA GLY A 89 -17.48 -0.64 20.16
C GLY A 89 -17.78 -0.72 18.67
N LEU A 90 -16.75 -0.81 17.81
CA LEU A 90 -16.90 -0.92 16.36
C LEU A 90 -17.21 -2.35 15.96
N GLU A 91 -18.05 -2.51 14.94
CA GLU A 91 -18.55 -3.80 14.48
C GLU A 91 -17.48 -4.63 13.72
N ARG A 92 -16.40 -4.01 13.26
CA ARG A 92 -15.36 -4.66 12.44
C ARG A 92 -13.95 -4.15 12.71
N ASN A 93 -12.96 -4.89 12.22
CA ASN A 93 -11.57 -4.45 12.09
C ASN A 93 -11.41 -3.49 10.88
N TYR A 94 -10.62 -2.43 11.06
CA TYR A 94 -10.39 -1.35 10.08
C TYR A 94 -8.95 -1.32 9.53
N TYR A 95 -8.17 -2.37 9.76
CA TYR A 95 -6.79 -2.44 9.32
C TYR A 95 -6.66 -2.31 7.81
N ASP A 96 -7.54 -2.96 7.06
CA ASP A 96 -7.53 -2.91 5.61
C ASP A 96 -7.75 -1.48 5.06
N ARG A 97 -8.80 -0.81 5.52
CA ARG A 97 -9.02 0.63 5.29
C ARG A 97 -7.81 1.50 5.63
N PHE A 98 -7.14 1.18 6.73
CA PHE A 98 -5.92 1.86 7.11
C PHE A 98 -4.80 1.61 6.09
N ILE A 99 -4.61 0.38 5.61
CA ILE A 99 -3.67 0.04 4.54
C ILE A 99 -4.00 0.78 3.24
N HIS A 100 -5.25 0.81 2.81
CA HIS A 100 -5.68 1.58 1.63
C HIS A 100 -5.38 3.08 1.80
N PHE A 101 -5.68 3.64 2.98
CA PHE A 101 -5.34 5.02 3.29
C PHE A 101 -3.83 5.29 3.23
N ILE A 102 -3.00 4.46 3.86
CA ILE A 102 -1.55 4.67 3.84
C ILE A 102 -0.93 4.33 2.48
N PHE A 103 -1.53 3.47 1.66
CA PHE A 103 -1.15 3.27 0.27
C PHE A 103 -1.27 4.58 -0.49
N GLY A 104 -2.46 5.20 -0.43
CA GLY A 104 -2.69 6.52 -1.00
C GLY A 104 -1.74 7.58 -0.43
N LEU A 105 -1.50 7.59 0.88
CA LEU A 105 -0.67 8.59 1.52
C LEU A 105 0.83 8.43 1.21
N PHE A 106 1.36 7.21 1.29
CA PHE A 106 2.80 6.94 1.22
C PHE A 106 3.27 6.70 -0.21
N ILE A 107 2.47 6.06 -1.07
CA ILE A 107 2.91 5.67 -2.42
C ILE A 107 2.67 6.79 -3.46
N THR A 108 1.80 7.75 -3.17
CA THR A 108 1.55 8.91 -4.06
C THR A 108 2.82 9.70 -4.36
N LEU A 109 3.67 10.02 -3.38
CA LEU A 109 4.90 10.76 -3.63
C LEU A 109 5.92 9.96 -4.49
N PRO A 110 6.25 8.70 -4.16
CA PRO A 110 7.01 7.81 -5.05
C PRO A 110 6.47 7.76 -6.47
N MET A 111 5.16 7.57 -6.65
CA MET A 111 4.51 7.51 -7.96
C MET A 111 4.68 8.82 -8.72
N ARG A 112 4.41 9.95 -8.05
CA ARG A 112 4.58 11.28 -8.64
C ARG A 112 6.02 11.51 -9.12
N ASN A 113 7.02 11.13 -8.31
CA ASN A 113 8.43 11.27 -8.70
C ASN A 113 8.80 10.34 -9.85
N LEU A 114 8.26 9.12 -9.87
CA LEU A 114 8.47 8.19 -10.97
C LEU A 114 7.90 8.76 -12.28
N LEU A 115 6.68 9.30 -12.25
CA LEU A 115 6.05 9.93 -13.42
C LEU A 115 6.85 11.15 -13.92
N GLU A 116 7.39 11.95 -13.01
CA GLU A 116 8.26 13.09 -13.35
C GLU A 116 9.59 12.63 -13.98
N LEU A 117 10.12 11.46 -13.59
CA LEU A 117 11.33 10.87 -14.19
C LEU A 117 11.06 10.20 -15.55
N LEU A 118 9.88 9.59 -15.72
CA LEU A 118 9.52 8.81 -16.90
C LEU A 118 8.91 9.64 -18.03
N SER A 119 8.42 10.85 -17.73
CA SER A 119 7.66 11.66 -18.66
C SER A 119 8.11 13.11 -18.68
N LYS A 120 7.69 13.87 -19.68
CA LYS A 120 7.88 15.34 -19.75
C LYS A 120 6.73 16.10 -19.08
N ILE A 121 5.90 15.42 -18.31
CA ILE A 121 4.68 15.98 -17.73
C ILE A 121 5.05 16.80 -16.49
N SER A 122 4.46 17.98 -16.39
CA SER A 122 4.74 18.91 -15.30
C SER A 122 3.49 19.70 -14.92
N GLY A 123 3.62 20.54 -13.87
CA GLY A 123 2.53 21.38 -13.41
C GLY A 123 1.31 20.59 -12.96
N TRP A 124 0.11 21.10 -13.27
CA TRP A 124 -1.17 20.54 -12.82
C TRP A 124 -1.46 19.15 -13.41
N TRP A 125 -1.00 18.88 -14.63
CA TRP A 125 -1.17 17.58 -15.29
C TRP A 125 -0.50 16.44 -14.52
N LEU A 126 0.63 16.73 -13.85
CA LEU A 126 1.30 15.73 -13.03
C LEU A 126 0.48 15.38 -11.77
N TYR A 127 -0.29 16.32 -11.21
CA TYR A 127 -1.20 16.03 -10.11
C TYR A 127 -2.36 15.14 -10.59
N ILE A 128 -3.00 15.51 -11.70
CA ILE A 128 -4.13 14.76 -12.28
C ILE A 128 -3.71 13.31 -12.58
N LEU A 129 -2.59 13.14 -13.29
CA LEU A 129 -2.15 11.79 -13.68
C LEU A 129 -1.65 10.95 -12.51
N THR A 130 -1.00 11.57 -11.53
CA THR A 130 -0.64 10.85 -10.30
C THR A 130 -1.89 10.36 -9.59
N THR A 131 -2.90 11.23 -9.42
CA THR A 131 -4.17 10.84 -8.78
C THR A 131 -4.86 9.73 -9.55
N ALA A 132 -5.01 9.87 -10.87
CA ALA A 132 -5.66 8.85 -11.71
C ALA A 132 -4.96 7.49 -11.59
N ILE A 133 -3.63 7.46 -11.71
CA ILE A 133 -2.86 6.20 -11.63
C ILE A 133 -2.96 5.58 -10.23
N MET A 134 -2.91 6.39 -9.17
CA MET A 134 -3.01 5.89 -7.80
C MET A 134 -4.41 5.34 -7.47
N ILE A 135 -5.48 5.97 -7.98
CA ILE A 135 -6.84 5.43 -7.87
C ILE A 135 -6.93 4.12 -8.66
N SER A 136 -6.47 4.10 -9.91
CA SER A 136 -6.50 2.89 -10.74
C SER A 136 -5.73 1.73 -10.12
N PHE A 137 -4.59 1.97 -9.46
CA PHE A 137 -3.90 0.89 -8.74
C PHE A 137 -4.72 0.34 -7.56
N GLY A 138 -5.38 1.21 -6.79
CA GLY A 138 -6.29 0.77 -5.73
C GLY A 138 -7.45 -0.04 -6.28
N GLU A 139 -8.15 0.47 -7.30
CA GLU A 139 -9.26 -0.24 -7.95
C GLU A 139 -8.83 -1.56 -8.58
N MET A 140 -7.63 -1.62 -9.18
CA MET A 140 -7.10 -2.88 -9.70
C MET A 140 -6.85 -3.90 -8.60
N TYR A 141 -6.44 -3.48 -7.40
CA TYR A 141 -6.25 -4.37 -6.26
C TYR A 141 -7.59 -4.96 -5.80
N GLU A 142 -8.61 -4.12 -5.60
CA GLU A 142 -9.98 -4.56 -5.27
C GLU A 142 -10.55 -5.55 -6.29
N LEU A 143 -10.31 -5.28 -7.58
CA LEU A 143 -10.72 -6.19 -8.65
C LEU A 143 -10.00 -7.53 -8.53
N LEU A 144 -8.69 -7.54 -8.23
CA LEU A 144 -7.93 -8.78 -8.03
C LEU A 144 -8.44 -9.57 -6.82
N GLU A 145 -8.84 -8.90 -5.75
CA GLU A 145 -9.44 -9.55 -4.57
C GLU A 145 -10.78 -10.18 -4.91
N TRP A 146 -11.65 -9.43 -5.59
CA TRP A 146 -12.92 -9.96 -6.09
C TRP A 146 -12.72 -11.15 -7.03
N PHE A 147 -11.81 -11.05 -8.00
CA PHE A 147 -11.49 -12.16 -8.92
C PHE A 147 -10.95 -13.37 -8.17
N THR A 148 -10.09 -13.16 -7.17
CA THR A 148 -9.53 -14.25 -6.35
C THR A 148 -10.63 -14.93 -5.56
N ALA A 149 -11.51 -14.17 -4.90
CA ALA A 149 -12.63 -14.69 -4.13
C ALA A 149 -13.61 -15.55 -4.96
N MET A 150 -13.72 -15.29 -6.27
CA MET A 150 -14.56 -16.08 -7.18
C MET A 150 -13.95 -17.45 -7.58
N ILE A 151 -12.63 -17.63 -7.47
CA ILE A 151 -11.94 -18.84 -7.98
C ILE A 151 -11.48 -19.80 -6.87
N VAL A 152 -11.35 -19.30 -5.64
CA VAL A 152 -10.97 -20.12 -4.48
C VAL A 152 -12.22 -20.68 -3.78
N SER A 153 -12.03 -21.50 -2.74
CA SER A 153 -13.17 -21.98 -1.94
C SER A 153 -13.91 -20.79 -1.30
N PRO A 154 -15.24 -20.86 -1.10
CA PRO A 154 -16.00 -19.76 -0.51
C PRO A 154 -15.43 -19.25 0.81
N GLU A 155 -14.96 -20.17 1.67
CA GLU A 155 -14.35 -19.82 2.97
C GLU A 155 -13.03 -19.06 2.79
N ALA A 156 -12.16 -19.52 1.89
CA ALA A 156 -10.88 -18.86 1.61
C ALA A 156 -11.08 -17.51 0.89
N GLY A 157 -12.07 -17.43 0.00
CA GLY A 157 -12.38 -16.23 -0.75
C GLY A 157 -12.92 -15.12 0.15
N MET A 158 -13.81 -15.45 1.08
CA MET A 158 -14.34 -14.48 2.05
C MET A 158 -13.29 -14.03 3.08
N ALA A 159 -12.37 -14.91 3.46
CA ALA A 159 -11.25 -14.57 4.35
C ALA A 159 -10.27 -13.59 3.66
N PHE A 160 -9.87 -13.90 2.42
CA PHE A 160 -8.98 -13.06 1.63
C PHE A 160 -9.63 -11.71 1.27
N LEU A 161 -10.90 -11.71 0.86
CA LEU A 161 -11.63 -10.48 0.49
C LEU A 161 -11.77 -9.49 1.66
N GLY A 162 -11.64 -9.93 2.92
CA GLY A 162 -11.61 -9.01 4.06
C GLY A 162 -12.89 -8.23 4.36
N ALA A 163 -13.98 -8.48 3.61
CA ALA A 163 -15.21 -7.69 3.60
C ALA A 163 -15.90 -7.54 4.96
N GLN A 164 -15.74 -8.53 5.86
CA GLN A 164 -16.32 -8.52 7.21
C GLN A 164 -17.84 -8.21 7.23
N GLY A 165 -18.56 -8.63 6.18
CA GLY A 165 -20.00 -8.38 6.03
C GLY A 165 -20.38 -6.97 5.55
N ASP A 166 -19.41 -6.11 5.20
CA ASP A 166 -19.69 -4.79 4.65
C ASP A 166 -19.95 -4.85 3.15
N LEU A 167 -21.18 -4.51 2.75
CA LEU A 167 -21.59 -4.49 1.34
C LEU A 167 -20.79 -3.50 0.48
N PHE A 168 -20.29 -2.42 1.09
CA PHE A 168 -19.59 -1.34 0.39
C PHE A 168 -18.09 -1.33 0.72
N ASP A 169 -17.49 -2.50 0.99
CA ASP A 169 -16.10 -2.52 1.45
C ASP A 169 -15.15 -1.89 0.44
N ALA A 170 -15.07 -2.48 -0.76
CA ALA A 170 -14.23 -1.98 -1.84
C ALA A 170 -14.43 -0.47 -2.12
N GLN A 171 -15.66 0.04 -2.07
CA GLN A 171 -15.92 1.47 -2.27
C GLN A 171 -15.36 2.33 -1.13
N LYS A 172 -15.45 1.86 0.12
CA LYS A 172 -14.88 2.54 1.28
C LYS A 172 -13.35 2.45 1.28
N ASP A 173 -12.77 1.35 0.81
CA ASP A 173 -11.33 1.17 0.66
C ASP A 173 -10.76 2.09 -0.42
N ILE A 174 -11.44 2.20 -1.57
CA ILE A 174 -11.11 3.20 -2.60
C ILE A 174 -11.24 4.62 -2.04
N PHE A 175 -12.26 4.92 -1.23
CA PHE A 175 -12.40 6.24 -0.60
C PHE A 175 -11.26 6.55 0.39
N CYS A 176 -10.83 5.56 1.18
CA CYS A 176 -9.68 5.66 2.07
C CYS A 176 -8.40 5.94 1.28
N ASN A 177 -8.15 5.20 0.18
CA ASN A 177 -7.05 5.47 -0.74
C ASN A 177 -7.10 6.90 -1.29
N LEU A 178 -8.24 7.33 -1.83
CA LEU A 178 -8.43 8.69 -2.35
C LEU A 178 -8.12 9.77 -1.32
N SER A 179 -8.55 9.57 -0.07
CA SER A 179 -8.25 10.49 1.04
C SER A 179 -6.76 10.60 1.31
N GLY A 180 -6.04 9.46 1.31
CA GLY A 180 -4.58 9.42 1.43
C GLY A 180 -3.87 10.16 0.29
N ILE A 181 -4.29 9.92 -0.96
CA ILE A 181 -3.76 10.60 -2.15
C ILE A 181 -3.91 12.12 -2.02
N PHE A 182 -5.10 12.59 -1.64
CA PHE A 182 -5.38 14.01 -1.51
C PHE A 182 -4.47 14.67 -0.47
N ILE A 183 -4.32 14.05 0.71
CA ILE A 183 -3.44 14.57 1.77
C ILE A 183 -1.99 14.60 1.31
N ALA A 184 -1.50 13.54 0.65
CA ALA A 184 -0.13 13.48 0.14
C ALA A 184 0.17 14.61 -0.85
N LEU A 185 -0.73 14.86 -1.80
CA LEU A 185 -0.57 15.92 -2.79
C LEU A 185 -0.70 17.32 -2.18
N LEU A 186 -1.58 17.50 -1.20
CA LEU A 186 -1.71 18.75 -0.46
C LEU A 186 -0.42 19.08 0.30
N VAL A 187 0.14 18.11 1.04
CA VAL A 187 1.42 18.26 1.75
C VAL A 187 2.54 18.58 0.76
N TYR A 188 2.61 17.89 -0.38
CA TYR A 188 3.61 18.18 -1.41
C TYR A 188 3.46 19.61 -1.97
N PHE A 189 2.23 20.06 -2.25
CA PHE A 189 1.97 21.40 -2.76
C PHE A 189 2.42 22.49 -1.78
N VAL A 190 2.06 22.35 -0.50
CA VAL A 190 2.41 23.33 0.54
C VAL A 190 3.93 23.38 0.77
N THR A 191 4.59 22.23 0.79
CA THR A 191 6.05 22.15 1.02
C THR A 191 6.85 22.67 -0.18
N LYS A 192 6.42 22.39 -1.41
CA LYS A 192 7.06 22.94 -2.62
C LYS A 192 6.95 24.46 -2.67
N LYS A 193 5.78 25.03 -2.36
CA LYS A 193 5.59 26.49 -2.33
C LYS A 193 6.51 27.20 -1.34
N LYS A 194 6.79 26.58 -0.19
CA LYS A 194 7.76 27.10 0.79
C LYS A 194 9.20 27.08 0.30
N SER A 195 9.57 26.14 -0.58
CA SER A 195 10.93 26.08 -1.14
C SER A 195 11.18 27.04 -2.31
N SER A 196 10.13 27.65 -2.85
CA SER A 196 10.20 28.62 -3.97
C SER A 196 10.08 30.08 -3.53
N LEU A 197 9.99 30.33 -2.22
CA LEU A 197 10.00 31.65 -1.57
C LEU A 197 11.32 31.83 -0.82
#